data_AF-A0A970J1E8-F1
#
_entry.id   AF-A0A970J1E8-F1
#
_cell.length_a   1.000
_cell.length_b   1.000
_cell.length_c   1.000
_cell.angle_alpha   90.00
_cell.angle_beta   90.00
_cell.angle_gamma   90.00
#
_symmetry.space_group_name_H-M   'P 1'
#
loop_
_entity.id
_entity.type
_entity.pdbx_description
1 polymer ?
#
loop_
_entity_poly.entity_id
_entity_poly.type
_entity_poly.pdbx_seq_one_letter_code
_entity_poly.pdbx_strand_id
1 'polypeptide(L)'
;MLSLMDDIYCRIRSEEAEKLRRLIRRLKVAKFYESLSKGCWEFGVQERVIIKNDELLEIKLSRRDKEVLIRFHKTLKVLLDDYVKFINTLRENNLHRGVYITTGEFDRDIIDRYYVLTGYGYRVILEDGMSFGRKQIGWKGKARDILVYKKFKLARYIP
;
A
#
# COMPACT_ATOMS: atom_id res chain seq x y z
N MET A 1 -8.88 -7.15 3.39
CA MET A 1 -10.09 -7.76 2.80
C MET A 1 -9.82 -7.80 1.31
N LEU A 2 -9.70 -8.99 0.72
CA LEU A 2 -9.84 -9.11 -0.72
C LEU A 2 -11.22 -8.51 -1.02
N SER A 3 -11.26 -7.39 -1.74
CA SER A 3 -12.56 -6.89 -2.18
C SER A 3 -13.24 -8.01 -2.97
N LEU A 4 -14.57 -8.02 -3.06
CA LEU A 4 -15.30 -8.97 -3.90
C LEU A 4 -14.65 -9.09 -5.30
N MET A 5 -14.12 -7.99 -5.82
CA MET A 5 -13.36 -7.95 -7.07
C MET A 5 -12.03 -8.70 -7.05
N ASP A 6 -11.29 -8.67 -5.94
CA ASP A 6 -10.05 -9.43 -5.79
C ASP A 6 -10.34 -10.94 -5.71
N ASP A 7 -11.42 -11.35 -5.02
CA ASP A 7 -11.85 -12.75 -4.96
C ASP A 7 -12.27 -13.28 -6.34
N ILE A 8 -13.09 -12.51 -7.07
CA ILE A 8 -13.48 -12.85 -8.44
C ILE A 8 -12.25 -12.91 -9.34
N TYR A 9 -11.33 -11.95 -9.22
CA TYR A 9 -10.07 -11.97 -9.97
C TYR A 9 -9.26 -13.24 -9.70
N CYS A 10 -9.08 -13.61 -8.42
CA CYS A 10 -8.35 -14.81 -8.04
C CYS A 10 -9.00 -16.09 -8.56
N ARG A 11 -10.33 -16.15 -8.67
CA ARG A 11 -11.05 -17.29 -9.24
C ARG A 11 -10.89 -17.38 -10.76
N ILE A 12 -11.10 -16.27 -11.46
CA ILE A 12 -11.08 -16.24 -12.94
C ILE A 12 -9.66 -16.31 -13.51
N ARG A 13 -8.70 -15.69 -12.82
CA ARG A 13 -7.30 -15.57 -13.27
C ARG A 13 -6.33 -16.16 -12.25
N SER A 14 -6.64 -17.34 -11.74
CA SER A 14 -5.88 -18.02 -10.67
C SER A 14 -4.37 -18.10 -10.93
N GLU A 15 -3.95 -18.52 -12.12
CA GLU A 15 -2.53 -18.58 -12.49
C GLU A 15 -1.85 -17.21 -12.46
N GLU A 16 -2.54 -16.18 -12.94
CA GLU A 16 -2.01 -14.82 -12.94
C GLU A 16 -1.96 -14.25 -11.53
N ALA A 17 -2.96 -14.55 -10.71
CA ALA A 17 -2.98 -14.18 -9.31
C ALA A 17 -1.80 -14.81 -8.55
N GLU A 18 -1.47 -16.06 -8.83
CA GLU A 18 -0.31 -16.72 -8.21
C GLU A 18 1.02 -16.09 -8.64
N LYS A 19 1.19 -15.85 -9.95
CA LYS A 19 2.36 -15.13 -10.49
C LYS A 19 2.50 -13.75 -9.85
N LEU A 20 1.39 -13.04 -9.72
CA LEU A 20 1.33 -11.72 -9.10
C LEU A 20 1.70 -11.77 -7.62
N ARG A 21 1.16 -12.72 -6.84
CA ARG A 21 1.51 -12.89 -5.42
C ARG A 21 3.01 -13.14 -5.25
N ARG A 22 3.61 -14.01 -6.07
CA ARG A 22 5.05 -14.29 -6.04
C ARG A 22 5.88 -13.04 -6.33
N LEU A 23 5.43 -12.21 -7.28
CA LEU A 23 6.10 -10.96 -7.64
C LEU A 23 5.99 -9.90 -6.56
N ILE A 24 4.79 -9.68 -6.02
CA ILE A 24 4.56 -8.68 -4.96
C ILE A 24 5.35 -9.04 -3.69
N ARG A 25 5.40 -10.33 -3.30
CA ARG A 25 6.22 -10.79 -2.16
C ARG A 25 7.72 -10.47 -2.30
N ARG A 26 8.22 -10.38 -3.54
CA ARG A 26 9.63 -10.07 -3.83
C ARG A 26 9.90 -8.58 -4.02
N LEU A 27 8.87 -7.74 -3.92
CA LEU A 27 9.02 -6.31 -4.11
C LEU A 27 9.93 -5.71 -3.03
N LYS A 28 10.95 -4.97 -3.46
CA LYS A 28 11.86 -4.27 -2.58
C LYS A 28 11.30 -2.90 -2.20
N VAL A 29 11.45 -2.51 -0.93
CA VAL A 29 11.10 -1.17 -0.44
C VAL A 29 11.78 -0.08 -1.27
N ALA A 30 13.06 -0.25 -1.59
CA ALA A 30 13.80 0.69 -2.44
C ALA A 30 13.15 0.90 -3.82
N LYS A 31 12.60 -0.15 -4.43
CA LYS A 31 11.92 -0.07 -5.74
C LYS A 31 10.55 0.59 -5.65
N PHE A 32 9.83 0.32 -4.57
CA PHE A 32 8.58 1.02 -4.28
C PHE A 32 8.84 2.52 -4.09
N TYR A 33 9.82 2.88 -3.25
CA TYR A 33 10.23 4.27 -3.01
C TYR A 33 10.64 4.97 -4.30
N GLU A 34 11.53 4.37 -5.11
CA GLU A 34 11.95 4.94 -6.41
C GLU A 34 10.76 5.28 -7.31
N SER A 35 9.75 4.40 -7.36
CA SER A 35 8.56 4.62 -8.17
C SER A 35 7.63 5.67 -7.59
N LEU A 36 7.52 5.72 -6.26
CA LEU A 36 6.72 6.71 -5.56
C LEU A 36 7.30 8.11 -5.75
N SER A 37 8.61 8.27 -5.56
CA SER A 37 9.29 9.56 -5.70
C SER A 37 9.24 10.10 -7.12
N LYS A 38 9.37 9.23 -8.14
CA LYS A 38 9.13 9.62 -9.53
C LYS A 38 7.71 10.16 -9.73
N GLY A 39 6.72 9.48 -9.17
CA GLY A 39 5.33 9.95 -9.23
C GLY A 39 5.13 11.28 -8.50
N CYS A 40 5.72 11.45 -7.31
CA CYS A 40 5.60 12.70 -6.56
C CYS A 40 6.23 13.88 -7.30
N TRP A 41 7.41 13.68 -7.90
CA TRP A 41 8.05 14.67 -8.76
C TRP A 41 7.19 15.03 -9.98
N GLU A 42 6.62 14.04 -10.68
CA GLU A 42 5.71 14.25 -11.82
C GLU A 42 4.48 15.11 -11.45
N PHE A 43 3.98 15.04 -10.20
CA PHE A 43 2.76 15.74 -9.76
C PHE A 43 3.01 16.95 -8.84
N GLY A 44 4.26 17.32 -8.59
CA GLY A 44 4.63 18.43 -7.69
C GLY A 44 4.22 18.18 -6.23
N VAL A 45 4.40 16.95 -5.76
CA VAL A 45 4.10 16.52 -4.38
C VAL A 45 5.38 16.52 -3.57
N GLN A 46 5.31 17.08 -2.37
CA GLN A 46 6.44 17.10 -1.43
C GLN A 46 6.49 15.80 -0.64
N GLU A 47 7.70 15.29 -0.44
CA GLU A 47 7.97 14.02 0.23
C GLU A 47 8.80 14.25 1.50
N ARG A 48 8.39 13.64 2.62
CA ARG A 48 9.19 13.55 3.84
C ARG A 48 9.25 12.10 4.32
N VAL A 49 10.42 11.49 4.21
CA VAL A 49 10.67 10.13 4.71
C VAL A 49 10.76 10.15 6.23
N ILE A 50 10.00 9.27 6.88
CA ILE A 50 10.01 9.07 8.34
C ILE A 50 10.82 7.83 8.69
N ILE A 51 10.55 6.71 8.00
CA ILE A 51 11.28 5.45 8.15
C ILE A 51 11.58 4.89 6.76
N LYS A 52 12.79 4.35 6.56
CA LYS A 52 13.14 3.61 5.36
C LYS A 52 14.21 2.57 5.67
N ASN A 53 13.86 1.30 5.55
CA ASN A 53 14.77 0.17 5.58
C ASN A 53 14.33 -0.87 4.53
N ASP A 54 14.90 -2.08 4.56
CA ASP A 54 14.62 -3.12 3.57
C ASP A 54 13.22 -3.75 3.68
N GLU A 55 12.54 -3.53 4.81
CA GLU A 55 11.23 -4.11 5.13
C GLU A 55 10.11 -3.06 5.22
N LEU A 56 10.43 -1.82 5.56
CA LEU A 56 9.45 -0.78 5.85
C LEU A 56 9.85 0.56 5.23
N LEU A 57 8.87 1.19 4.60
CA LEU A 57 8.90 2.61 4.24
C LEU A 57 7.71 3.31 4.88
N GLU A 58 7.97 4.44 5.52
CA GLU A 58 6.98 5.42 5.93
C GLU A 58 7.36 6.77 5.39
N ILE A 59 6.42 7.37 4.67
CA ILE A 59 6.65 8.63 3.98
C ILE A 59 5.39 9.47 4.03
N LYS A 60 5.54 10.71 4.49
CA LYS A 60 4.51 11.73 4.41
C LYS A 60 4.58 12.37 3.03
N LEU A 61 3.42 12.45 2.37
CA LEU A 61 3.23 13.15 1.11
C LEU A 61 2.34 14.35 1.34
N SER A 62 2.74 15.51 0.83
CA SER A 62 1.98 16.76 0.97
C SER A 62 1.84 17.47 -0.37
N ARG A 63 0.62 17.91 -0.69
CA ARG A 63 0.33 18.74 -1.85
C ARG A 63 -0.77 19.73 -1.49
N ARG A 64 -0.43 21.03 -1.47
CA ARG A 64 -1.33 22.09 -1.00
C ARG A 64 -1.83 21.78 0.42
N ASP A 65 -3.13 21.71 0.62
CA ASP A 65 -3.86 21.41 1.85
C ASP A 65 -4.05 19.91 2.11
N LYS A 66 -3.59 19.05 1.20
CA LYS A 66 -3.77 17.60 1.29
C LYS A 66 -2.49 16.91 1.71
N GLU A 67 -2.61 16.15 2.80
CA GLU A 67 -1.51 15.34 3.33
C GLU A 67 -1.95 13.88 3.47
N VAL A 68 -1.01 12.96 3.24
CA VAL A 68 -1.25 11.51 3.42
C VAL A 68 0.03 10.83 3.90
N LEU A 69 -0.11 9.90 4.84
CA LEU A 69 0.97 8.98 5.20
C LEU A 69 0.88 7.72 4.33
N ILE A 70 1.95 7.36 3.66
CA ILE A 70 2.08 6.08 2.98
C ILE A 70 3.01 5.19 3.82
N ARG A 71 2.51 4.03 4.25
CA ARG A 71 3.31 2.94 4.81
C ARG A 71 3.36 1.79 3.80
N PHE A 72 4.55 1.41 3.37
CA PHE A 72 4.78 0.20 2.59
C PHE A 72 5.59 -0.79 3.43
N HIS A 73 4.97 -1.93 3.76
CA HIS A 73 5.53 -2.94 4.67
C HIS A 73 5.67 -4.30 3.96
N LYS A 74 6.90 -4.70 3.74
CA LYS A 74 7.27 -6.00 3.20
C LYS A 74 7.24 -7.05 4.30
N THR A 75 6.03 -7.56 4.58
CA THR A 75 5.78 -8.65 5.52
C THR A 75 4.83 -9.67 4.89
N LEU A 76 4.81 -10.90 5.42
CA LEU A 76 3.82 -11.92 5.06
C LEU A 76 2.46 -11.61 5.70
N LYS A 77 2.47 -11.07 6.92
CA LYS A 77 1.26 -10.77 7.67
C LYS A 77 1.50 -9.53 8.53
N VAL A 78 0.62 -8.54 8.42
CA VAL A 78 0.60 -7.36 9.28
C VAL A 78 -0.19 -7.71 10.53
N LEU A 79 0.46 -7.59 11.68
CA LEU A 79 -0.16 -7.87 12.98
C LEU A 79 -0.80 -6.61 13.57
N LEU A 80 -1.62 -6.81 14.60
CA LEU A 80 -2.33 -5.71 15.27
C LEU A 80 -1.37 -4.61 15.74
N ASP A 81 -0.25 -4.99 16.35
CA ASP A 81 0.75 -4.03 16.84
C ASP A 81 1.36 -3.18 15.73
N ASP A 82 1.59 -3.77 14.55
CA ASP A 82 2.08 -3.03 13.39
C ASP A 82 1.06 -1.98 12.92
N TYR A 83 -0.22 -2.33 13.01
CA TYR A 83 -1.30 -1.42 12.66
C TYR A 83 -1.48 -0.32 13.70
N VAL A 84 -1.42 -0.64 14.99
CA VAL A 84 -1.46 0.36 16.07
C VAL A 84 -0.31 1.35 15.94
N LYS A 85 0.91 0.86 15.64
CA LYS A 85 2.05 1.73 15.34
C LYS A 85 1.77 2.67 14.16
N PHE A 86 1.07 2.21 13.12
CA PHE A 86 0.70 3.05 11.97
C PHE A 86 -0.24 4.18 12.36
N ILE A 87 -1.27 3.85 13.15
CA ILE A 87 -2.24 4.83 13.63
C ILE A 87 -1.57 5.85 14.56
N ASN A 88 -0.64 5.42 15.42
CA ASN A 88 0.11 6.33 16.27
C ASN A 88 0.98 7.29 15.44
N THR A 89 1.66 6.81 14.39
CA THR A 89 2.40 7.68 13.46
C THR A 89 1.49 8.73 12.80
N LEU A 90 0.27 8.35 12.39
CA LEU A 90 -0.70 9.30 11.85
C LEU A 90 -1.05 10.39 12.88
N ARG A 91 -1.32 10.01 14.12
CA ARG A 91 -1.67 10.92 15.22
C ARG A 91 -0.53 11.88 15.56
N GLU A 92 0.68 11.36 15.74
CA GLU A 92 1.88 12.13 16.07
C GLU A 92 2.23 13.16 15.00
N ASN A 93 1.89 12.89 13.73
CA ASN A 93 2.13 13.79 12.61
C ASN A 93 0.91 14.65 12.23
N ASN A 94 -0.18 14.58 13.01
CA ASN A 94 -1.45 15.27 12.74
C ASN A 94 -2.02 14.99 11.33
N LEU A 95 -1.93 13.73 10.89
CA LEU A 95 -2.37 13.28 9.57
C LEU A 95 -3.69 12.52 9.65
N HIS A 96 -4.73 13.01 8.98
CA HIS A 96 -6.05 12.35 8.97
C HIS A 96 -6.21 11.31 7.86
N ARG A 97 -5.25 11.18 6.95
CA ARG A 97 -5.29 10.23 5.83
C ARG A 97 -4.07 9.34 5.82
N GLY A 98 -4.28 8.05 5.66
CA GLY A 98 -3.22 7.05 5.58
C GLY A 98 -3.48 5.99 4.51
N VAL A 99 -2.42 5.45 3.93
CA VAL A 99 -2.45 4.25 3.08
C VAL A 99 -1.42 3.27 3.64
N TYR A 100 -1.90 2.11 4.08
CA TYR A 100 -1.06 1.01 4.51
C TYR A 100 -1.07 -0.07 3.43
N ILE A 101 0.06 -0.21 2.75
CA ILE A 101 0.31 -1.23 1.73
C ILE A 101 1.21 -2.31 2.32
N THR A 102 0.84 -3.58 2.16
CA THR A 102 1.69 -4.72 2.52
C THR A 102 1.92 -5.64 1.32
N THR A 103 3.05 -6.35 1.30
CA THR A 103 3.27 -7.42 0.33
C THR A 103 2.51 -8.71 0.65
N GLY A 104 2.02 -8.82 1.88
CA GLY A 104 1.32 -9.97 2.42
C GLY A 104 -0.15 -9.66 2.69
N GLU A 105 -0.62 -10.02 3.87
CA GLU A 105 -2.02 -9.96 4.27
C GLU A 105 -2.18 -9.17 5.58
N PHE A 106 -3.36 -8.61 5.83
CA PHE A 106 -3.69 -8.06 7.14
C PHE A 106 -4.30 -9.14 8.03
N ASP A 107 -3.92 -9.17 9.30
CA ASP A 107 -4.63 -9.97 10.29
C ASP A 107 -6.13 -9.61 10.32
N ARG A 108 -6.98 -10.63 10.53
CA ARG A 108 -8.44 -10.44 10.63
C ARG A 108 -8.81 -9.53 11.79
N ASP A 109 -8.08 -9.57 12.90
CA ASP A 109 -8.33 -8.69 14.04
C ASP A 109 -8.26 -7.20 13.66
N ILE A 110 -7.41 -6.83 12.70
CA ILE A 110 -7.31 -5.45 12.20
C ILE A 110 -8.57 -5.10 11.41
N ILE A 111 -9.08 -6.03 10.62
CA ILE A 111 -10.28 -5.83 9.79
C ILE A 111 -11.51 -5.72 10.67
N ASP A 112 -11.68 -6.65 11.60
CA ASP A 112 -12.86 -6.76 12.46
C ASP A 112 -12.97 -5.56 13.41
N ARG A 113 -11.82 -5.01 13.83
CA ARG A 113 -11.74 -3.86 14.75
C ARG A 113 -11.35 -2.56 14.06
N TYR A 114 -11.40 -2.50 12.72
CA TYR A 114 -10.87 -1.38 11.93
C TYR A 114 -11.38 -0.01 12.42
N TYR A 115 -12.70 0.13 12.60
CA TYR A 115 -13.30 1.41 13.02
C TYR A 115 -12.87 1.84 14.42
N VAL A 116 -12.78 0.88 15.35
CA VAL A 116 -12.35 1.13 16.73
C VAL A 116 -10.89 1.54 16.78
N LEU A 117 -10.02 0.83 16.05
CA LEU A 117 -8.58 1.07 16.03
C LEU A 117 -8.21 2.37 15.31
N THR A 118 -8.85 2.65 14.17
CA THR A 118 -8.59 3.85 13.36
C THR A 118 -9.05 5.12 14.08
N GLY A 119 -10.21 5.05 14.74
CA GLY A 119 -10.83 6.19 15.40
C GLY A 119 -11.56 7.12 14.43
N TYR A 120 -12.42 7.97 15.00
CA TYR A 120 -13.22 8.93 14.24
C TYR A 120 -12.33 10.01 13.59
N GLY A 121 -12.68 10.42 12.37
CA GLY A 121 -11.95 11.47 11.64
C GLY A 121 -10.69 11.01 10.90
N TYR A 122 -10.31 9.74 11.01
CA TYR A 122 -9.20 9.16 10.24
C TYR A 122 -9.72 8.33 9.06
N ARG A 123 -9.07 8.47 7.91
CA ARG A 123 -9.35 7.68 6.70
C ARG A 123 -8.11 6.88 6.31
N VAL A 124 -8.15 5.57 6.57
CA VAL A 124 -7.05 4.65 6.28
C VAL A 124 -7.42 3.68 5.19
N ILE A 125 -6.64 3.62 4.11
CA ILE A 125 -6.76 2.61 3.06
C ILE A 125 -5.83 1.45 3.39
N LEU A 126 -6.36 0.23 3.44
CA LEU A 126 -5.58 -1.01 3.60
C LEU A 126 -5.45 -1.69 2.23
N GLU A 127 -4.21 -1.93 1.80
CA GLU A 127 -3.89 -2.58 0.53
C GLU A 127 -3.04 -3.82 0.80
N ASP A 128 -3.67 -5.00 0.81
CA ASP A 128 -2.92 -6.26 0.86
C ASP A 128 -2.19 -6.52 -0.46
N GLY A 129 -1.26 -7.48 -0.47
CA GLY A 129 -0.38 -7.71 -1.61
C GLY A 129 -1.14 -8.05 -2.89
N MET A 130 -2.28 -8.75 -2.76
CA MET A 130 -3.11 -9.12 -3.90
C MET A 130 -3.88 -7.91 -4.44
N SER A 131 -4.52 -7.14 -3.55
CA SER A 131 -5.25 -5.91 -3.87
C SER A 131 -4.34 -4.89 -4.53
N PHE A 132 -3.16 -4.66 -3.92
CA PHE A 132 -2.13 -3.79 -4.46
C PHE A 132 -1.68 -4.27 -5.84
N GLY A 133 -1.34 -5.55 -5.98
CA GLY A 133 -0.86 -6.15 -7.22
C GLY A 133 -1.88 -6.04 -8.35
N ARG A 134 -3.15 -6.39 -8.11
CA ARG A 134 -4.20 -6.29 -9.13
C ARG A 134 -4.38 -4.84 -9.57
N LYS A 135 -4.29 -3.88 -8.66
CA LYS A 135 -4.37 -2.44 -8.98
C LYS A 135 -3.21 -1.96 -9.87
N GLN A 136 -2.07 -2.66 -9.91
CA GLN A 136 -0.96 -2.36 -10.83
C GLN A 136 -1.27 -2.84 -12.26
N ILE A 137 -1.79 -4.05 -12.41
CA ILE A 137 -1.99 -4.67 -13.73
C ILE A 137 -3.39 -4.48 -14.32
N GLY A 138 -4.39 -4.16 -13.48
CA GLY A 138 -5.79 -4.09 -13.87
C GLY A 138 -6.39 -5.48 -14.16
N TRP A 139 -7.58 -5.51 -14.75
CA TRP A 139 -8.31 -6.77 -14.98
C TRP A 139 -7.64 -7.69 -16.01
N LYS A 140 -7.06 -7.11 -17.08
CA LYS A 140 -6.51 -7.84 -18.24
C LYS A 140 -4.97 -7.84 -18.30
N GLY A 141 -4.29 -7.10 -17.43
CA GLY A 141 -2.82 -7.03 -17.45
C GLY A 141 -2.16 -8.32 -16.97
N LYS A 142 -0.86 -8.44 -17.21
CA LYS A 142 -0.05 -9.59 -16.80
C LYS A 142 0.91 -9.17 -15.70
N ALA A 143 1.20 -10.05 -14.76
CA ALA A 143 2.09 -9.76 -13.64
C ALA A 143 3.51 -9.42 -14.10
N ARG A 144 3.95 -10.01 -15.23
CA ARG A 144 5.22 -9.65 -15.89
C ARG A 144 5.29 -8.17 -16.28
N ASP A 145 4.16 -7.51 -16.52
CA ASP A 145 4.12 -6.12 -16.94
C ASP A 145 4.64 -5.20 -15.82
N ILE A 146 4.48 -5.60 -14.54
CA ILE A 146 5.07 -4.90 -13.40
C ILE A 146 6.61 -4.87 -13.51
N LEU A 147 7.21 -5.97 -13.96
CA LEU A 147 8.66 -6.07 -14.14
C LEU A 147 9.15 -5.31 -15.37
N VAL A 148 8.41 -5.39 -16.47
CA VAL A 148 8.80 -4.80 -17.76
C VAL A 148 8.75 -3.28 -17.70
N TYR A 149 7.63 -2.72 -17.22
CA TYR A 149 7.44 -1.27 -17.24
C TYR A 149 8.09 -0.56 -16.05
N LYS A 150 8.55 -1.30 -15.02
CA LYS A 150 9.22 -0.79 -13.80
C LYS A 150 8.51 0.42 -13.15
N LYS A 151 7.23 0.65 -13.44
CA LYS A 151 6.45 1.79 -12.97
C LYS A 151 5.19 1.26 -12.30
N PHE A 152 5.09 1.49 -11.00
CA PHE A 152 3.87 1.23 -10.25
C PHE A 152 2.84 2.32 -10.54
N LYS A 153 1.57 1.94 -10.60
CA LYS A 153 0.42 2.85 -10.74
C LYS A 153 0.07 3.46 -9.38
N LEU A 154 0.97 4.30 -8.86
CA LEU A 154 0.89 4.89 -7.52
C LEU A 154 0.10 6.21 -7.47
N ALA A 155 -0.23 6.81 -8.61
CA ALA A 155 -0.95 8.10 -8.68
C ALA A 155 -2.24 8.12 -7.84
N ARG A 156 -2.90 6.97 -7.65
CA ARG A 156 -4.11 6.84 -6.82
C ARG A 156 -3.88 7.05 -5.31
N TYR A 157 -2.64 6.96 -4.85
CA TYR A 157 -2.27 7.09 -3.44
C TYR A 157 -1.66 8.47 -3.13
N ILE A 158 -1.37 9.26 -4.17
CA ILE A 158 -0.77 10.59 -4.07
C ILE A 158 -1.88 11.63 -3.80
N PRO A 159 -1.64 12.66 -2.96
CA PRO A 159 -2.65 13.67 -2.58
C PRO A 159 -3.08 14.63 -3.70
#